data_AF-A0A965B4F4-F1
#
_entry.id   AF-A0A965B4F4-F1
#
_cell.length_a   1.000
_cell.length_b   1.000
_cell.length_c   1.000
_cell.angle_alpha   90.00
_cell.angle_beta   90.00
_cell.angle_gamma   90.00
#
_symmetry.space_group_name_H-M   'P 1'
#
loop_
_entity.id
_entity.type
_entity.pdbx_description
1 polymer ?
#
loop_
_entity_poly.entity_id
_entity_poly.type
_entity_poly.pdbx_seq_one_letter_code
_entity_poly.pdbx_strand_id
1 'polypeptide(L)'
;MVDSEQYDEPYDSVVIGAGFAGLVAARDLIEAGHSVVVLEARDRAGGRTYSTTFPGTDVVIDLGAEWFDPKRHHYVAAEVARYGAHFVEADKEGASRWFLDGQHADGDEPDGLIDLAELEQVLDRLRADIAPVVFANGFDQVNTAQLDIPFSEYLAGLDAPPAIADLLRAQSYTLTGALPEEFSALVYLREIAGFDNDPAYSFFASLARIDIGSGGLAQRVADQIAEHVRLGEPVTSVTDTTSRPDGRVRSTAMTGFGIPSRRALGLRFGRARQLTMRGLKAVGVQFIWREPTSPESGRGGSTARSSRDGSLPPRLPPC
;
A
#
# COMPACT_ATOMS: atom_id res chain seq x y z
N MET A 1 -4.52 -35.33 11.77
CA MET A 1 -5.77 -34.56 11.85
C MET A 1 -5.40 -33.22 12.44
N VAL A 2 -5.97 -32.11 11.97
CA VAL A 2 -5.83 -30.82 12.65
C VAL A 2 -7.00 -30.75 13.61
N ASP A 3 -6.75 -30.55 14.90
CA ASP A 3 -7.82 -30.21 15.83
C ASP A 3 -8.33 -28.81 15.46
N SER A 4 -9.61 -28.73 15.12
CA SER A 4 -10.28 -27.46 14.86
C SER A 4 -10.78 -26.91 16.18
N GLU A 5 -10.01 -26.03 16.83
CA GLU A 5 -10.52 -25.29 17.98
C GLU A 5 -11.77 -24.51 17.57
N GLN A 6 -12.86 -24.75 18.31
CA GLN A 6 -14.17 -24.19 18.00
C GLN A 6 -14.45 -23.05 18.99
N TYR A 7 -14.41 -21.81 18.48
CA TYR A 7 -14.76 -20.61 19.24
C TYR A 7 -16.28 -20.59 19.54
N ASP A 8 -16.64 -21.24 20.65
CA ASP A 8 -18.01 -21.37 21.17
C ASP A 8 -18.46 -20.16 22.01
N GLU A 9 -17.52 -19.33 22.50
CA GLU A 9 -17.87 -18.03 23.07
C GLU A 9 -18.52 -17.12 22.01
N PRO A 10 -19.64 -16.46 22.32
CA PRO A 10 -20.33 -15.59 21.37
C PRO A 10 -19.73 -14.18 21.36
N TYR A 11 -19.00 -13.87 20.30
CA TYR A 11 -18.60 -12.51 19.95
C TYR A 11 -19.65 -11.85 19.03
N ASP A 12 -19.90 -10.56 19.21
CA ASP A 12 -20.74 -9.74 18.31
C ASP A 12 -20.08 -9.57 16.93
N SER A 13 -18.74 -9.57 16.88
CA SER A 13 -17.97 -9.48 15.63
C SER A 13 -16.66 -10.26 15.69
N VAL A 14 -16.42 -11.03 14.61
CA VAL A 14 -15.12 -11.67 14.34
C VAL A 14 -14.47 -10.93 13.18
N VAL A 15 -13.30 -10.33 13.42
CA VAL A 15 -12.48 -9.68 12.40
C VAL A 15 -11.37 -10.64 11.96
N ILE A 16 -11.19 -10.81 10.65
CA ILE A 16 -10.20 -11.75 10.11
C ILE A 16 -9.07 -10.96 9.44
N GLY A 17 -7.88 -11.03 10.03
CA GLY A 17 -6.64 -10.38 9.59
C GLY A 17 -6.26 -9.13 10.39
N ALA A 18 -5.13 -9.18 11.11
CA ALA A 18 -4.59 -8.06 11.90
C ALA A 18 -3.71 -7.10 11.07
N GLY A 19 -4.16 -6.78 9.84
CA GLY A 19 -3.65 -5.63 9.09
C GLY A 19 -4.37 -4.35 9.48
N PHE A 20 -3.84 -3.18 9.10
CA PHE A 20 -4.39 -1.85 9.45
C PHE A 20 -5.93 -1.76 9.42
N ALA A 21 -6.56 -2.16 8.31
CA ALA A 21 -8.02 -2.08 8.16
C ALA A 21 -8.80 -2.98 9.14
N GLY A 22 -8.24 -4.14 9.53
CA GLY A 22 -8.83 -5.02 10.53
C GLY A 22 -8.60 -4.52 11.95
N LEU A 23 -7.39 -4.02 12.26
CA LEU A 23 -7.04 -3.46 13.56
C LEU A 23 -7.87 -2.21 13.89
N VAL A 24 -7.99 -1.27 12.94
CA VAL A 24 -8.83 -0.06 13.08
C VAL A 24 -10.30 -0.45 13.25
N ALA A 25 -10.85 -1.31 12.39
CA ALA A 25 -12.25 -1.73 12.50
C ALA A 25 -12.55 -2.49 13.82
N ALA A 26 -11.60 -3.31 14.30
CA ALA A 26 -11.75 -4.00 15.58
C ALA A 26 -11.76 -3.01 16.74
N ARG A 27 -10.80 -2.07 16.79
CA ARG A 27 -10.78 -1.01 17.80
C ARG A 27 -12.05 -0.19 17.78
N ASP A 28 -12.50 0.28 16.62
CA ASP A 28 -13.68 1.15 16.52
C ASP A 28 -14.97 0.43 16.97
N LEU A 29 -15.06 -0.89 16.76
CA LEU A 29 -16.13 -1.73 17.32
C LEU A 29 -16.02 -1.93 18.84
N ILE A 30 -14.80 -2.08 19.39
CA ILE A 30 -14.54 -2.19 20.83
C ILE A 30 -14.82 -0.85 21.53
N GLU A 31 -14.41 0.28 20.96
CA GLU A 31 -14.72 1.64 21.43
C GLU A 31 -16.23 1.94 21.39
N ALA A 32 -16.98 1.28 20.48
CA ALA A 32 -18.45 1.29 20.44
C ALA A 32 -19.11 0.29 21.43
N GLY A 33 -18.34 -0.51 22.18
CA GLY A 33 -18.82 -1.43 23.21
C GLY A 33 -19.22 -2.83 22.74
N HIS A 34 -18.82 -3.25 21.52
CA HIS A 34 -19.07 -4.61 21.03
C HIS A 34 -18.04 -5.62 21.56
N SER A 35 -18.46 -6.87 21.72
CA SER A 35 -17.55 -8.00 21.94
C SER A 35 -16.88 -8.42 20.63
N VAL A 36 -15.56 -8.25 20.54
CA VAL A 36 -14.78 -8.47 19.30
C VAL A 36 -13.61 -9.43 19.55
N VAL A 37 -13.30 -10.24 18.53
CA VAL A 37 -12.02 -10.98 18.42
C VAL A 37 -11.40 -10.76 17.04
N VAL A 38 -10.08 -10.63 16.99
CA VAL A 38 -9.28 -10.50 15.76
C VAL A 38 -8.43 -11.75 15.56
N LEU A 39 -8.62 -12.44 14.44
CA LEU A 39 -7.88 -13.67 14.11
C LEU A 39 -6.89 -13.40 12.97
N GLU A 40 -5.58 -13.52 13.22
CA GLU A 40 -4.52 -13.33 12.23
C GLU A 40 -3.72 -14.61 11.97
N ALA A 41 -3.55 -14.94 10.70
CA ALA A 41 -2.88 -16.15 10.22
C ALA A 41 -1.34 -16.15 10.40
N ARG A 42 -0.77 -15.09 10.98
CA ARG A 42 0.66 -14.93 11.28
C ARG A 42 0.89 -14.77 12.77
N ASP A 43 2.13 -14.99 13.15
CA ASP A 43 2.79 -14.61 14.40
C ASP A 43 2.92 -13.09 14.65
N ARG A 44 2.40 -12.22 13.77
CA ARG A 44 2.50 -10.75 13.90
C ARG A 44 1.33 -9.98 13.28
N ALA A 45 1.11 -8.77 13.82
CA ALA A 45 0.21 -7.76 13.25
C ALA A 45 0.83 -7.03 12.03
N GLY A 46 0.10 -6.04 11.48
CA GLY A 46 0.50 -5.15 10.37
C GLY A 46 0.13 -5.66 8.98
N GLY A 47 0.16 -6.97 8.75
CA GLY A 47 -0.32 -7.61 7.52
C GLY A 47 0.52 -7.28 6.28
N ARG A 48 0.22 -6.15 5.60
CA ARG A 48 1.00 -5.60 4.47
C ARG A 48 2.03 -4.54 4.90
N THR A 49 1.92 -4.01 6.10
CA THR A 49 3.01 -3.25 6.72
C THR A 49 3.89 -4.18 7.56
N TYR A 50 5.18 -3.86 7.59
CA TYR A 50 6.20 -4.62 8.31
C TYR A 50 7.46 -3.76 8.46
N SER A 51 7.62 -3.15 9.62
CA SER A 51 8.86 -2.46 9.98
C SER A 51 9.80 -3.42 10.70
N THR A 52 11.09 -3.25 10.52
CA THR A 52 12.13 -3.90 11.33
C THR A 52 13.32 -2.98 11.50
N THR A 53 14.23 -3.29 12.42
CA THR A 53 15.51 -2.61 12.53
C THR A 53 16.50 -3.22 11.55
N PHE A 54 17.21 -2.41 10.77
CA PHE A 54 18.22 -2.93 9.83
C PHE A 54 19.41 -3.52 10.62
N PRO A 55 19.82 -4.79 10.37
CA PRO A 55 20.80 -5.50 11.20
C PRO A 55 22.12 -4.74 11.41
N GLY A 56 22.51 -4.58 12.68
CA GLY A 56 23.74 -3.88 13.07
C GLY A 56 23.64 -2.36 13.09
N THR A 57 22.41 -1.79 13.06
CA THR A 57 22.13 -0.37 13.19
C THR A 57 20.88 -0.15 14.06
N ASP A 58 20.58 1.10 14.41
CA ASP A 58 19.29 1.50 15.02
C ASP A 58 18.28 2.04 13.98
N VAL A 59 18.54 1.84 12.68
CA VAL A 59 17.70 2.39 11.59
C VAL A 59 16.46 1.52 11.38
N VAL A 60 15.27 2.14 11.50
CA VAL A 60 14.01 1.49 11.16
C VAL A 60 13.80 1.50 9.64
N ILE A 61 13.54 0.32 9.08
CA ILE A 61 13.21 0.10 7.67
C ILE A 61 11.83 -0.53 7.52
N ASP A 62 11.08 -0.13 6.51
CA ASP A 62 9.82 -0.76 6.13
C ASP A 62 10.06 -1.76 4.99
N LEU A 63 9.73 -3.03 5.22
CA LEU A 63 9.74 -4.12 4.24
C LEU A 63 8.34 -4.39 3.66
N GLY A 64 7.50 -3.36 3.66
CA GLY A 64 6.10 -3.39 3.24
C GLY A 64 5.71 -2.06 2.59
N ALA A 65 4.47 -1.58 2.82
CA ALA A 65 4.12 -0.22 2.43
C ALA A 65 4.86 0.81 3.30
N GLU A 66 5.55 1.78 2.69
CA GLU A 66 6.44 2.74 3.36
C GLU A 66 5.96 4.20 3.24
N TRP A 67 5.18 4.51 2.20
CA TRP A 67 4.93 5.86 1.70
C TRP A 67 3.48 6.35 1.87
N PHE A 68 3.32 7.62 2.28
CA PHE A 68 2.03 8.26 2.51
C PHE A 68 2.02 9.73 2.07
N ASP A 69 0.89 10.24 1.56
CA ASP A 69 0.63 11.69 1.52
C ASP A 69 -0.22 12.06 2.75
N PRO A 70 0.32 12.80 3.74
CA PRO A 70 -0.41 13.20 4.94
C PRO A 70 -1.67 14.04 4.67
N LYS A 71 -1.74 14.74 3.53
CA LYS A 71 -2.86 15.61 3.16
C LYS A 71 -4.04 14.81 2.60
N ARG A 72 -3.76 13.71 1.88
CA ARG A 72 -4.78 12.84 1.27
C ARG A 72 -5.14 11.64 2.13
N HIS A 73 -4.15 10.98 2.73
CA HIS A 73 -4.33 9.80 3.60
C HIS A 73 -4.79 10.19 5.02
N HIS A 74 -5.81 11.06 5.11
CA HIS A 74 -6.29 11.68 6.36
C HIS A 74 -6.65 10.68 7.46
N TYR A 75 -7.19 9.50 7.12
CA TYR A 75 -7.40 8.42 8.10
C TYR A 75 -6.09 7.92 8.71
N VAL A 76 -5.04 7.69 7.91
CA VAL A 76 -3.72 7.29 8.42
C VAL A 76 -3.08 8.44 9.21
N ALA A 77 -3.23 9.68 8.77
CA ALA A 77 -2.75 10.85 9.49
C ALA A 77 -3.41 11.00 10.88
N ALA A 78 -4.71 10.68 10.99
CA ALA A 78 -5.41 10.63 12.27
C ALA A 78 -4.85 9.53 13.19
N GLU A 79 -4.47 8.35 12.66
CA GLU A 79 -3.81 7.31 13.47
C GLU A 79 -2.39 7.70 13.88
N VAL A 80 -1.58 8.27 12.97
CA VAL A 80 -0.24 8.81 13.28
C VAL A 80 -0.33 9.79 14.46
N ALA A 81 -1.30 10.70 14.43
CA ALA A 81 -1.56 11.62 15.53
C ALA A 81 -2.08 10.92 16.82
N ARG A 82 -3.07 10.02 16.71
CA ARG A 82 -3.67 9.29 17.85
C ARG A 82 -2.62 8.57 18.68
N TYR A 83 -1.65 7.91 18.03
CA TYR A 83 -0.63 7.12 18.71
C TYR A 83 0.68 7.86 18.97
N GLY A 84 0.77 9.17 18.73
CA GLY A 84 2.00 9.94 18.97
C GLY A 84 3.19 9.48 18.12
N ALA A 85 2.93 9.27 16.83
CA ALA A 85 3.95 9.09 15.79
C ALA A 85 4.02 10.36 14.92
N HIS A 86 5.02 10.44 14.04
CA HIS A 86 5.24 11.61 13.20
C HIS A 86 5.46 11.21 11.73
N PHE A 87 5.02 12.07 10.82
CA PHE A 87 5.46 11.98 9.43
C PHE A 87 6.85 12.58 9.29
N VAL A 88 7.69 11.91 8.51
CA VAL A 88 9.02 12.36 8.11
C VAL A 88 8.99 12.45 6.58
N GLU A 89 9.03 13.66 6.02
CA GLU A 89 9.23 13.83 4.58
C GLU A 89 10.58 13.21 4.20
N ALA A 90 10.66 12.49 3.07
CA ALA A 90 11.94 11.91 2.65
C ALA A 90 12.87 13.01 2.11
N ASP A 91 14.12 13.00 2.57
CA ASP A 91 15.16 13.94 2.13
C ASP A 91 15.34 13.86 0.60
N LYS A 92 14.92 14.92 -0.12
CA LYS A 92 15.15 15.12 -1.56
C LYS A 92 16.42 15.94 -1.81
N GLU A 93 17.49 15.69 -1.05
CA GLU A 93 18.79 16.33 -1.28
C GLU A 93 19.48 15.74 -2.54
N GLY A 94 19.45 16.50 -3.65
CA GLY A 94 20.13 16.15 -4.91
C GLY A 94 19.17 15.74 -6.04
N ALA A 95 19.62 15.88 -7.28
CA ALA A 95 18.77 15.73 -8.48
C ALA A 95 18.31 14.28 -8.72
N SER A 96 17.05 14.12 -9.14
CA SER A 96 16.48 12.81 -9.50
C SER A 96 17.14 12.18 -10.73
N ARG A 97 16.96 10.85 -10.89
CA ARG A 97 17.50 10.09 -12.01
C ARG A 97 16.44 9.24 -12.71
N TRP A 98 16.19 9.62 -13.95
CA TRP A 98 15.27 9.08 -14.93
C TRP A 98 16.00 8.16 -15.92
N PHE A 99 15.29 7.15 -16.41
CA PHE A 99 15.75 6.29 -17.50
C PHE A 99 14.55 5.93 -18.40
N LEU A 100 14.54 6.47 -19.62
CA LEU A 100 13.40 6.42 -20.56
C LEU A 100 13.96 6.21 -21.98
N ASP A 101 13.37 5.31 -22.78
CA ASP A 101 13.82 4.97 -24.15
C ASP A 101 15.33 4.74 -24.28
N GLY A 102 15.93 4.12 -23.26
CA GLY A 102 17.37 3.83 -23.17
C GLY A 102 18.28 5.01 -22.79
N GLN A 103 17.75 6.22 -22.63
CA GLN A 103 18.49 7.45 -22.29
C GLN A 103 18.36 7.83 -20.79
N HIS A 104 19.17 8.77 -20.28
CA HIS A 104 19.15 9.16 -18.86
C HIS A 104 19.63 10.60 -18.52
N ALA A 105 19.04 11.17 -17.45
CA ALA A 105 19.45 12.34 -16.64
C ALA A 105 18.86 12.14 -15.21
N ASP A 106 19.32 12.64 -14.07
CA ASP A 106 20.14 13.81 -13.70
C ASP A 106 19.38 15.16 -13.81
N GLY A 107 18.15 15.22 -13.30
CA GLY A 107 17.27 16.40 -13.19
C GLY A 107 16.05 16.12 -12.29
N ASP A 108 15.42 17.16 -11.71
CA ASP A 108 14.23 16.99 -10.85
C ASP A 108 12.98 16.56 -11.65
N GLU A 109 12.90 17.01 -12.89
CA GLU A 109 12.00 16.53 -13.94
C GLU A 109 12.80 15.74 -15.00
N PRO A 110 12.17 14.93 -15.87
CA PRO A 110 12.84 14.19 -16.96
C PRO A 110 13.28 15.10 -18.13
N ASP A 111 13.91 16.23 -17.81
CA ASP A 111 14.40 17.25 -18.73
C ASP A 111 15.28 16.66 -19.84
N GLY A 112 14.96 16.99 -21.10
CA GLY A 112 15.69 16.51 -22.27
C GLY A 112 15.49 15.03 -22.62
N LEU A 113 14.69 14.28 -21.85
CA LEU A 113 14.24 12.92 -22.20
C LEU A 113 12.83 12.92 -22.81
N ILE A 114 11.98 13.88 -22.42
CA ILE A 114 10.63 14.09 -22.97
C ILE A 114 10.38 15.57 -23.25
N ASP A 115 9.42 15.86 -24.13
CA ASP A 115 8.81 17.19 -24.22
C ASP A 115 7.63 17.27 -23.23
N LEU A 116 7.64 18.27 -22.35
CA LEU A 116 6.63 18.44 -21.31
C LEU A 116 5.26 18.86 -21.87
N ALA A 117 5.21 19.50 -23.05
CA ALA A 117 3.96 19.81 -23.73
C ALA A 117 3.38 18.59 -24.48
N GLU A 118 4.22 17.65 -24.92
CA GLU A 118 3.74 16.33 -25.37
C GLU A 118 3.24 15.49 -24.19
N LEU A 119 3.93 15.52 -23.04
CA LEU A 119 3.45 14.87 -21.82
C LEU A 119 2.09 15.41 -21.40
N GLU A 120 1.91 16.73 -21.31
CA GLU A 120 0.63 17.31 -20.86
C GLU A 120 -0.54 16.97 -21.79
N GLN A 121 -0.32 16.86 -23.12
CA GLN A 121 -1.34 16.37 -24.05
C GLN A 121 -1.77 14.92 -23.75
N VAL A 122 -0.82 14.05 -23.39
CA VAL A 122 -1.10 12.67 -22.99
C VAL A 122 -1.77 12.63 -21.62
N LEU A 123 -1.36 13.47 -20.67
CA LEU A 123 -1.98 13.59 -19.35
C LEU A 123 -3.42 14.11 -19.46
N ASP A 124 -3.70 15.11 -20.29
CA ASP A 124 -5.07 15.59 -20.55
C ASP A 124 -5.95 14.51 -21.19
N ARG A 125 -5.39 13.63 -22.03
CA ARG A 125 -6.13 12.47 -22.52
C ARG A 125 -6.47 11.50 -21.38
N LEU A 126 -5.53 11.23 -20.48
CA LEU A 126 -5.79 10.47 -19.25
C LEU A 126 -6.88 11.16 -18.40
N ARG A 127 -6.80 12.48 -18.17
CA ARG A 127 -7.83 13.25 -17.43
C ARG A 127 -9.22 13.07 -18.06
N ALA A 128 -9.32 13.09 -19.39
CA ALA A 128 -10.58 12.89 -20.11
C ALA A 128 -11.15 11.46 -19.99
N ASP A 129 -10.30 10.42 -20.07
CA ASP A 129 -10.72 9.02 -19.87
C ASP A 129 -11.00 8.71 -18.38
N ILE A 130 -10.40 9.44 -17.45
CA ILE A 130 -10.61 9.34 -15.99
C ILE A 130 -11.88 10.07 -15.53
N ALA A 131 -12.26 11.19 -16.17
CA ALA A 131 -13.42 12.00 -15.77
C ALA A 131 -14.76 11.26 -15.49
N PRO A 132 -15.13 10.16 -16.18
CA PRO A 132 -16.33 9.38 -15.84
C PRO A 132 -16.13 8.37 -14.68
N VAL A 133 -14.90 8.15 -14.20
CA VAL A 133 -14.55 7.13 -13.20
C VAL A 133 -14.65 7.70 -11.79
N VAL A 134 -15.56 7.17 -10.96
CA VAL A 134 -15.72 7.61 -9.56
C VAL A 134 -15.12 6.55 -8.63
N PHE A 135 -13.96 6.83 -8.02
CA PHE A 135 -13.24 5.85 -7.17
C PHE A 135 -14.16 5.13 -6.14
N ALA A 136 -15.06 5.87 -5.50
CA ALA A 136 -15.97 5.37 -4.48
C ALA A 136 -16.98 4.32 -4.98
N ASN A 137 -17.31 4.30 -6.27
CA ASN A 137 -18.27 3.35 -6.86
C ASN A 137 -17.63 1.98 -7.18
N GLY A 138 -16.34 1.77 -6.86
CA GLY A 138 -15.65 0.50 -7.10
C GLY A 138 -15.48 0.21 -8.58
N PHE A 139 -15.88 -0.99 -9.02
CA PHE A 139 -15.80 -1.43 -10.42
C PHE A 139 -17.17 -1.55 -11.11
N ASP A 140 -18.28 -1.40 -10.37
CA ASP A 140 -19.65 -1.51 -10.91
C ASP A 140 -20.13 -0.12 -11.37
N GLN A 141 -19.53 0.37 -12.47
CA GLN A 141 -19.68 1.75 -12.94
C GLN A 141 -20.21 1.85 -14.38
N VAL A 142 -21.10 2.80 -14.60
CA VAL A 142 -21.66 3.11 -15.92
C VAL A 142 -20.61 3.83 -16.76
N ASN A 143 -20.53 3.52 -18.06
CA ASN A 143 -19.61 4.13 -19.03
C ASN A 143 -18.10 3.93 -18.77
N THR A 144 -17.69 2.87 -18.07
CA THR A 144 -16.26 2.53 -17.89
C THR A 144 -15.84 1.19 -18.51
N ALA A 145 -16.77 0.39 -19.05
CA ALA A 145 -16.49 -0.95 -19.58
C ALA A 145 -15.48 -0.96 -20.75
N GLN A 146 -15.41 0.11 -21.53
CA GLN A 146 -14.42 0.29 -22.60
C GLN A 146 -12.99 0.52 -22.09
N LEU A 147 -12.81 0.77 -20.79
CA LEU A 147 -11.51 0.85 -20.12
C LEU A 147 -11.09 -0.48 -19.49
N ASP A 148 -11.96 -1.51 -19.48
CA ASP A 148 -11.64 -2.83 -18.93
C ASP A 148 -10.87 -3.72 -19.94
N ILE A 149 -9.86 -3.10 -20.56
CA ILE A 149 -8.89 -3.69 -21.50
C ILE A 149 -7.51 -3.78 -20.83
N PRO A 150 -6.56 -4.61 -21.31
CA PRO A 150 -5.19 -4.62 -20.79
C PRO A 150 -4.56 -3.22 -20.83
N PHE A 151 -3.81 -2.83 -19.79
CA PHE A 151 -3.15 -1.52 -19.80
C PHE A 151 -2.10 -1.39 -20.91
N SER A 152 -1.52 -2.49 -21.40
CA SER A 152 -0.71 -2.52 -22.61
C SER A 152 -1.48 -2.08 -23.87
N GLU A 153 -2.76 -2.44 -23.99
CA GLU A 153 -3.64 -2.07 -25.10
C GLU A 153 -4.07 -0.60 -25.00
N TYR A 154 -4.45 -0.16 -23.79
CA TYR A 154 -4.74 1.26 -23.52
C TYR A 154 -3.53 2.16 -23.81
N LEU A 155 -2.33 1.78 -23.33
CA LEU A 155 -1.08 2.51 -23.55
C LEU A 155 -0.71 2.61 -25.03
N ALA A 156 -0.94 1.56 -25.83
CA ALA A 156 -0.76 1.61 -27.27
C ALA A 156 -1.81 2.52 -27.96
N GLY A 157 -3.05 2.55 -27.43
CA GLY A 157 -4.12 3.42 -27.92
C GLY A 157 -3.96 4.91 -27.62
N LEU A 158 -2.96 5.30 -26.82
CA LEU A 158 -2.60 6.71 -26.58
C LEU A 158 -1.71 7.32 -27.68
N ASP A 159 -1.06 6.49 -28.51
CA ASP A 159 -0.08 6.91 -29.55
C ASP A 159 1.04 7.83 -29.00
N ALA A 160 1.40 7.63 -27.73
CA ALA A 160 2.34 8.50 -27.01
C ALA A 160 3.81 8.28 -27.46
N PRO A 161 4.64 9.34 -27.49
CA PRO A 161 6.07 9.24 -27.78
C PRO A 161 6.79 8.19 -26.90
N PRO A 162 7.80 7.45 -27.41
CA PRO A 162 8.38 6.29 -26.72
C PRO A 162 8.81 6.54 -25.27
N ALA A 163 9.50 7.64 -25.00
CA ALA A 163 9.94 7.99 -23.65
C ALA A 163 8.77 8.34 -22.69
N ILE A 164 7.66 8.89 -23.20
CA ILE A 164 6.43 9.13 -22.43
C ILE A 164 5.69 7.80 -22.20
N ALA A 165 5.61 6.94 -23.22
CA ALA A 165 5.04 5.60 -23.08
C ALA A 165 5.82 4.73 -22.07
N ASP A 166 7.14 4.87 -22.01
CA ASP A 166 8.02 4.28 -21.00
C ASP A 166 7.74 4.83 -19.59
N LEU A 167 7.57 6.16 -19.45
CA LEU A 167 7.24 6.81 -18.18
C LEU A 167 5.88 6.31 -17.63
N LEU A 168 4.84 6.27 -18.48
CA LEU A 168 3.54 5.69 -18.13
C LEU A 168 3.65 4.21 -17.72
N ARG A 169 4.51 3.44 -18.40
CA ARG A 169 4.72 2.01 -18.10
C ARG A 169 5.43 1.78 -16.77
N ALA A 170 6.47 2.56 -16.47
CA ALA A 170 7.21 2.49 -15.22
C ALA A 170 6.32 2.89 -14.03
N GLN A 171 5.52 3.95 -14.20
CA GLN A 171 4.58 4.39 -13.18
C GLN A 171 3.46 3.38 -12.93
N SER A 172 2.91 2.76 -13.98
CA SER A 172 1.86 1.77 -13.84
C SER A 172 2.36 0.48 -13.18
N TYR A 173 3.60 0.06 -13.45
CA TYR A 173 4.23 -1.02 -12.68
C TYR A 173 4.44 -0.65 -11.21
N THR A 174 4.81 0.60 -10.91
CA THR A 174 5.05 1.08 -9.54
C THR A 174 3.76 1.10 -8.70
N LEU A 175 2.64 1.52 -9.29
CA LEU A 175 1.34 1.54 -8.61
C LEU A 175 0.65 0.16 -8.54
N THR A 176 0.88 -0.73 -9.52
CA THR A 176 0.17 -2.03 -9.60
C THR A 176 1.02 -3.25 -9.22
N GLY A 177 2.35 -3.21 -9.27
CA GLY A 177 3.19 -4.40 -9.10
C GLY A 177 2.88 -5.54 -10.10
N ALA A 178 2.49 -5.20 -11.33
CA ALA A 178 2.15 -6.13 -12.38
C ALA A 178 2.56 -5.56 -13.75
N LEU A 179 2.81 -6.42 -14.74
CA LEU A 179 3.11 -5.95 -16.10
C LEU A 179 1.85 -5.37 -16.77
N PRO A 180 1.95 -4.41 -17.71
CA PRO A 180 0.81 -3.77 -18.38
C PRO A 180 -0.23 -4.73 -18.98
N GLU A 181 0.19 -5.91 -19.41
CA GLU A 181 -0.66 -6.98 -19.95
C GLU A 181 -1.27 -7.91 -18.87
N GLU A 182 -0.86 -7.79 -17.61
CA GLU A 182 -1.38 -8.56 -16.47
C GLU A 182 -2.53 -7.88 -15.72
N PHE A 183 -2.83 -6.60 -16.00
CA PHE A 183 -3.91 -5.84 -15.34
C PHE A 183 -4.73 -4.98 -16.32
N SER A 184 -5.94 -4.62 -15.90
CA SER A 184 -6.90 -3.80 -16.67
C SER A 184 -6.64 -2.31 -16.50
N ALA A 185 -6.74 -1.53 -17.58
CA ALA A 185 -6.52 -0.08 -17.56
C ALA A 185 -7.49 0.63 -16.60
N LEU A 186 -8.73 0.16 -16.50
CA LEU A 186 -9.71 0.65 -15.53
C LEU A 186 -9.22 0.53 -14.08
N VAL A 187 -8.41 -0.48 -13.73
CA VAL A 187 -7.81 -0.57 -12.39
C VAL A 187 -6.86 0.60 -12.14
N TYR A 188 -5.97 0.89 -13.09
CA TYR A 188 -4.97 1.96 -12.98
C TYR A 188 -5.61 3.35 -13.00
N LEU A 189 -6.48 3.62 -13.98
CA LEU A 189 -7.19 4.89 -14.12
C LEU A 189 -8.11 5.16 -12.92
N ARG A 190 -8.71 4.12 -12.32
CA ARG A 190 -9.49 4.24 -11.08
C ARG A 190 -8.62 4.66 -9.89
N GLU A 191 -7.42 4.13 -9.71
CA GLU A 191 -6.56 4.58 -8.60
C GLU A 191 -6.15 6.06 -8.78
N ILE A 192 -5.94 6.54 -10.02
CA ILE A 192 -5.72 7.98 -10.29
C ILE A 192 -6.98 8.81 -9.97
N ALA A 193 -8.19 8.30 -10.23
CA ALA A 193 -9.43 8.93 -9.77
C ALA A 193 -9.54 9.02 -8.23
N GLY A 194 -8.76 8.22 -7.49
CA GLY A 194 -8.58 8.33 -6.04
C GLY A 194 -7.64 9.45 -5.60
N PHE A 195 -6.80 9.97 -6.51
CA PHE A 195 -5.88 11.09 -6.30
C PHE A 195 -6.37 12.36 -6.99
N ASP A 196 -7.59 12.79 -6.63
CA ASP A 196 -8.27 14.00 -7.14
C ASP A 196 -8.50 14.02 -8.68
N ASN A 197 -8.30 12.90 -9.37
CA ASN A 197 -8.24 12.77 -10.84
C ASN A 197 -7.02 13.44 -11.49
N ASP A 198 -5.94 13.70 -10.73
CA ASP A 198 -4.71 14.23 -11.29
C ASP A 198 -3.69 13.11 -11.62
N PRO A 199 -3.47 12.76 -12.90
CA PRO A 199 -2.43 11.83 -13.28
C PRO A 199 -1.03 12.37 -12.99
N ALA A 200 -0.80 13.70 -13.00
CA ALA A 200 0.53 14.28 -12.76
C ALA A 200 1.04 13.97 -11.33
N TYR A 201 0.15 14.06 -10.33
CA TYR A 201 0.44 13.65 -8.96
C TYR A 201 1.04 12.24 -8.85
N SER A 202 0.68 11.29 -9.72
CA SER A 202 1.22 9.93 -9.64
C SER A 202 2.74 9.86 -9.82
N PHE A 203 3.31 10.70 -10.69
CA PHE A 203 4.75 10.77 -10.96
C PHE A 203 5.50 11.67 -9.97
N PHE A 204 4.86 12.76 -9.53
CA PHE A 204 5.53 13.87 -8.82
C PHE A 204 5.12 14.02 -7.35
N ALA A 205 4.42 13.04 -6.77
CA ALA A 205 3.99 13.07 -5.37
C ALA A 205 5.15 13.36 -4.40
N SER A 206 4.92 14.27 -3.45
CA SER A 206 5.78 14.38 -2.27
C SER A 206 5.21 13.50 -1.16
N LEU A 207 5.92 12.43 -0.84
CA LEU A 207 5.48 11.38 0.08
C LEU A 207 6.35 11.39 1.33
N ALA A 208 5.72 11.14 2.46
CA ALA A 208 6.35 11.01 3.77
C ALA A 208 6.35 9.55 4.23
N ARG A 209 7.35 9.21 5.05
CA ARG A 209 7.40 8.01 5.87
C ARG A 209 6.82 8.30 7.25
N ILE A 210 6.64 7.25 8.06
CA ILE A 210 6.32 7.36 9.49
C ILE A 210 7.62 7.14 10.29
N ASP A 211 7.87 7.95 11.32
CA ASP A 211 9.09 7.93 12.14
C ASP A 211 9.39 6.57 12.79
N ILE A 212 8.36 5.86 13.23
CA ILE A 212 8.43 4.49 13.78
C ILE A 212 8.25 3.38 12.74
N GLY A 213 8.17 3.73 11.46
CA GLY A 213 7.78 2.83 10.38
C GLY A 213 6.28 2.50 10.38
N SER A 214 5.78 2.08 9.22
CA SER A 214 4.34 1.81 9.04
C SER A 214 3.84 0.56 9.79
N GLY A 215 4.71 -0.44 9.97
CA GLY A 215 4.48 -1.58 10.85
C GLY A 215 4.52 -1.20 12.33
N GLY A 216 5.37 -0.24 12.72
CA GLY A 216 5.41 0.30 14.08
C GLY A 216 4.09 0.99 14.47
N LEU A 217 3.51 1.79 13.56
CA LEU A 217 2.18 2.36 13.77
C LEU A 217 1.09 1.27 13.86
N ALA A 218 1.12 0.27 12.98
CA ALA A 218 0.16 -0.84 13.06
C ALA A 218 0.27 -1.62 14.37
N GLN A 219 1.49 -1.80 14.90
CA GLN A 219 1.70 -2.44 16.19
C GLN A 219 1.10 -1.62 17.33
N ARG A 220 1.24 -0.29 17.35
CA ARG A 220 0.57 0.57 18.35
C ARG A 220 -0.97 0.44 18.34
N VAL A 221 -1.60 0.23 17.18
CA VAL A 221 -3.04 -0.11 17.12
C VAL A 221 -3.32 -1.48 17.74
N ALA A 222 -2.50 -2.50 17.40
CA ALA A 222 -2.66 -3.85 17.92
C ALA A 222 -2.44 -3.93 19.44
N ASP A 223 -1.50 -3.16 19.98
CA ASP A 223 -1.18 -3.08 21.40
C ASP A 223 -2.36 -2.49 22.21
N GLN A 224 -3.10 -1.51 21.67
CA GLN A 224 -4.31 -0.95 22.32
C GLN A 224 -5.39 -2.02 22.52
N ILE A 225 -5.50 -3.00 21.61
CA ILE A 225 -6.56 -4.02 21.62
C ILE A 225 -6.01 -5.44 21.84
N ALA A 226 -4.83 -5.57 22.43
CA ALA A 226 -4.06 -6.83 22.45
C ALA A 226 -4.84 -8.02 23.05
N GLU A 227 -5.69 -7.79 24.06
CA GLU A 227 -6.52 -8.83 24.67
C GLU A 227 -7.58 -9.42 23.71
N HIS A 228 -7.92 -8.71 22.62
CA HIS A 228 -8.83 -9.15 21.57
C HIS A 228 -8.13 -9.81 20.37
N VAL A 229 -6.79 -9.72 20.27
CA VAL A 229 -6.03 -10.23 19.12
C VAL A 229 -5.54 -11.66 19.38
N ARG A 230 -5.69 -12.55 18.40
CA ARG A 230 -5.10 -13.90 18.38
C ARG A 230 -4.21 -14.02 17.14
N LEU A 231 -2.93 -14.31 17.39
CA LEU A 231 -1.89 -14.47 16.38
C LEU A 231 -1.60 -15.96 16.19
N GLY A 232 -1.28 -16.37 14.96
CA GLY A 232 -1.10 -17.77 14.60
C GLY A 232 -2.40 -18.51 14.33
N GLU A 233 -3.52 -17.79 14.14
CA GLU A 233 -4.88 -18.31 13.96
C GLU A 233 -5.35 -18.19 12.49
N PRO A 234 -4.93 -19.10 11.60
CA PRO A 234 -5.36 -19.08 10.20
C PRO A 234 -6.81 -19.57 10.06
N VAL A 235 -7.76 -18.64 9.98
CA VAL A 235 -9.14 -18.99 9.58
C VAL A 235 -9.12 -19.66 8.19
N THR A 236 -9.73 -20.84 8.08
CA THR A 236 -9.75 -21.65 6.85
C THR A 236 -11.13 -21.79 6.20
N SER A 237 -12.20 -21.46 6.92
CA SER A 237 -13.58 -21.45 6.40
C SER A 237 -14.48 -20.51 7.20
N VAL A 238 -15.54 -19.99 6.58
CA VAL A 238 -16.59 -19.23 7.25
C VAL A 238 -17.95 -19.81 6.83
N THR A 239 -18.67 -20.38 7.80
CA THR A 239 -19.99 -20.99 7.59
C THR A 239 -21.08 -20.08 8.13
N ASP A 240 -21.84 -19.47 7.23
CA ASP A 240 -23.08 -18.75 7.56
C ASP A 240 -24.19 -19.75 7.95
N THR A 241 -24.78 -19.56 9.13
CA THR A 241 -25.88 -20.38 9.67
C THR A 241 -27.16 -19.58 9.93
N THR A 242 -27.36 -18.43 9.27
CA THR A 242 -28.52 -17.53 9.43
C THR A 242 -29.90 -18.15 9.12
N SER A 243 -29.97 -19.42 8.70
CA SER A 243 -31.21 -20.19 8.60
C SER A 243 -31.69 -20.82 9.93
N ARG A 244 -31.05 -20.53 11.07
CA ARG A 244 -31.51 -21.03 12.38
C ARG A 244 -32.65 -20.16 12.96
N PRO A 245 -33.67 -20.74 13.63
CA PRO A 245 -34.82 -19.97 14.13
C PRO A 245 -34.55 -19.16 15.41
N ASP A 246 -33.32 -19.17 15.95
CA ASP A 246 -32.94 -18.59 17.24
C ASP A 246 -32.53 -17.11 17.15
N GLY A 247 -32.58 -16.49 15.96
CA GLY A 247 -32.42 -15.04 15.75
C GLY A 247 -30.99 -14.51 15.96
N ARG A 248 -30.03 -15.37 16.31
CA ARG A 248 -28.63 -14.98 16.55
C ARG A 248 -27.86 -14.86 15.25
N VAL A 249 -27.87 -13.65 14.68
CA VAL A 249 -26.99 -13.29 13.55
C VAL A 249 -25.54 -13.24 14.05
N ARG A 250 -24.75 -14.28 13.78
CA ARG A 250 -23.27 -14.23 13.91
C ARG A 250 -22.71 -13.35 12.78
N SER A 251 -22.62 -12.03 13.01
CA SER A 251 -21.97 -11.10 12.09
C SER A 251 -20.48 -11.37 11.99
N THR A 252 -20.07 -12.11 10.97
CA THR A 252 -18.64 -12.25 10.64
C THR A 252 -18.21 -10.99 9.89
N ALA A 253 -17.52 -10.09 10.60
CA ALA A 253 -17.01 -8.82 10.10
C ALA A 253 -15.78 -9.03 9.21
N MET A 254 -15.97 -9.68 8.05
CA MET A 254 -14.97 -9.70 6.99
C MET A 254 -14.83 -8.31 6.37
N THR A 255 -13.92 -7.51 6.92
CA THR A 255 -13.39 -6.32 6.26
C THR A 255 -12.62 -6.74 5.01
N GLY A 256 -13.30 -6.77 3.85
CA GLY A 256 -12.77 -7.25 2.57
C GLY A 256 -11.51 -6.53 2.05
N PHE A 257 -11.11 -5.42 2.69
CA PHE A 257 -9.85 -4.71 2.46
C PHE A 257 -8.64 -5.24 3.28
N GLY A 258 -8.89 -6.02 4.34
CA GLY A 258 -7.84 -6.58 5.21
C GLY A 258 -7.15 -7.82 4.62
N ILE A 259 -7.91 -8.66 3.92
CA ILE A 259 -7.42 -9.90 3.29
C ILE A 259 -7.34 -9.70 1.77
N PRO A 260 -6.17 -9.86 1.11
CA PRO A 260 -6.11 -9.87 -0.35
C PRO A 260 -7.03 -10.96 -0.92
N SER A 261 -7.79 -10.67 -1.97
CA SER A 261 -8.81 -11.60 -2.51
C SER A 261 -8.26 -13.00 -2.85
N ARG A 262 -7.00 -13.11 -3.28
CA ARG A 262 -6.33 -14.41 -3.50
C ARG A 262 -6.09 -15.23 -2.22
N ARG A 263 -6.07 -14.62 -1.03
CA ARG A 263 -6.12 -15.31 0.27
C ARG A 263 -7.55 -15.61 0.71
N ALA A 264 -8.51 -14.73 0.39
CA ALA A 264 -9.93 -15.05 0.55
C ALA A 264 -10.41 -16.20 -0.37
N LEU A 265 -9.70 -16.49 -1.47
CA LEU A 265 -9.86 -17.71 -2.28
C LEU A 265 -9.42 -19.00 -1.55
N GLY A 266 -8.68 -18.90 -0.44
CA GLY A 266 -8.43 -20.04 0.46
C GLY A 266 -9.56 -20.29 1.46
N LEU A 267 -10.41 -19.29 1.71
CA LEU A 267 -11.58 -19.41 2.58
C LEU A 267 -12.74 -20.03 1.80
N ARG A 268 -13.38 -21.05 2.39
CA ARG A 268 -14.64 -21.59 1.86
C ARG A 268 -15.83 -20.78 2.37
N PHE A 269 -16.67 -20.31 1.45
CA PHE A 269 -17.91 -19.57 1.74
C PHE A 269 -19.13 -20.30 1.17
N GLY A 270 -20.21 -20.35 1.93
CA GLY A 270 -21.41 -21.11 1.53
C GLY A 270 -22.27 -20.46 0.43
N ARG A 271 -22.29 -19.13 0.31
CA ARG A 271 -23.24 -18.39 -0.57
C ARG A 271 -22.72 -17.07 -1.19
N ALA A 272 -21.44 -16.74 -1.06
CA ALA A 272 -20.91 -15.45 -1.56
C ALA A 272 -20.59 -15.47 -3.07
N ARG A 273 -20.83 -14.36 -3.77
CA ARG A 273 -20.20 -14.11 -5.09
C ARG A 273 -18.71 -13.80 -4.85
N GLN A 274 -17.81 -14.48 -5.56
CA GLN A 274 -16.37 -14.40 -5.31
C GLN A 274 -15.68 -13.59 -6.42
N LEU A 275 -15.20 -12.38 -6.09
CA LEU A 275 -14.39 -11.58 -7.00
C LEU A 275 -12.97 -12.15 -7.09
N THR A 276 -12.54 -12.53 -8.29
CA THR A 276 -11.18 -13.07 -8.50
C THR A 276 -10.25 -11.96 -8.94
N MET A 277 -9.29 -11.59 -8.08
CA MET A 277 -8.14 -10.75 -8.48
C MET A 277 -6.85 -11.54 -8.26
N ARG A 278 -5.85 -11.33 -9.13
CA ARG A 278 -4.54 -11.96 -8.98
C ARG A 278 -3.75 -11.28 -7.85
N GLY A 279 -2.82 -12.02 -7.26
CA GLY A 279 -1.86 -11.45 -6.32
C GLY A 279 -0.75 -10.75 -7.10
N LEU A 280 -0.59 -9.46 -6.84
CA LEU A 280 0.42 -8.58 -7.44
C LEU A 280 1.84 -8.99 -6.97
N LYS A 281 2.86 -8.70 -7.77
CA LYS A 281 4.25 -9.16 -7.59
C LYS A 281 5.19 -7.97 -7.40
N ALA A 282 5.55 -7.69 -6.16
CA ALA A 282 6.59 -6.70 -5.83
C ALA A 282 7.60 -7.29 -4.83
N VAL A 283 8.85 -6.84 -4.91
CA VAL A 283 9.92 -7.17 -3.96
C VAL A 283 10.59 -5.86 -3.56
N GLY A 284 10.45 -5.47 -2.30
CA GLY A 284 11.21 -4.36 -1.74
C GLY A 284 12.67 -4.75 -1.56
N VAL A 285 13.60 -3.91 -2.01
CA VAL A 285 15.04 -4.08 -1.85
C VAL A 285 15.61 -2.78 -1.31
N GLN A 286 16.36 -2.86 -0.20
CA GLN A 286 16.95 -1.70 0.48
C GLN A 286 18.44 -1.95 0.73
N PHE A 287 19.24 -0.91 0.53
CA PHE A 287 20.68 -0.91 0.76
C PHE A 287 21.02 0.20 1.76
N ILE A 288 21.72 -0.13 2.85
CA ILE A 288 22.24 0.87 3.80
C ILE A 288 23.75 1.00 3.64
N TRP A 289 24.20 2.25 3.52
CA TRP A 289 25.59 2.65 3.41
C TRP A 289 26.01 3.35 4.71
N ARG A 290 27.28 3.23 5.13
CA ARG A 290 27.78 3.86 6.37
C ARG A 290 27.86 5.39 6.29
N GLU A 291 28.04 5.91 5.08
CA GLU A 291 28.02 7.32 4.73
C GLU A 291 27.10 7.44 3.51
N PRO A 292 26.29 8.51 3.37
CA PRO A 292 25.42 8.69 2.21
C PRO A 292 26.26 8.81 0.95
N THR A 293 26.01 7.98 -0.05
CA THR A 293 26.81 7.91 -1.29
C THR A 293 26.46 9.01 -2.29
N SER A 294 26.48 10.28 -1.87
CA SER A 294 26.83 11.47 -2.69
C SER A 294 26.57 12.83 -2.01
N PRO A 295 27.60 13.40 -1.37
CA PRO A 295 27.77 14.87 -1.39
C PRO A 295 28.57 15.32 -2.62
N GLU A 296 29.55 14.51 -3.04
CA GLU A 296 30.56 14.90 -4.04
C GLU A 296 30.10 14.79 -5.52
N SER A 297 28.95 14.15 -5.80
CA SER A 297 28.43 13.97 -7.17
C SER A 297 27.05 14.59 -7.43
N GLY A 298 26.45 15.27 -6.44
CA GLY A 298 25.24 16.09 -6.62
C GLY A 298 23.94 15.35 -6.98
N ARG A 299 23.90 14.02 -6.85
CA ARG A 299 22.72 13.20 -7.20
C ARG A 299 21.84 12.91 -5.99
N GLY A 300 20.54 12.82 -6.24
CA GLY A 300 19.54 12.50 -5.24
C GLY A 300 19.52 11.02 -4.87
N GLY A 301 19.22 10.76 -3.60
CA GLY A 301 18.89 9.45 -3.09
C GLY A 301 18.20 9.59 -1.74
N SER A 302 17.03 8.97 -1.58
CA SER A 302 16.26 9.04 -0.33
C SER A 302 17.04 8.36 0.79
N THR A 303 17.74 9.15 1.60
CA THR A 303 18.45 8.71 2.80
C THR A 303 17.73 9.24 4.04
N ALA A 304 17.82 8.53 5.16
CA ALA A 304 17.24 8.97 6.42
C ALA A 304 18.37 9.29 7.40
N ARG A 305 18.62 10.57 7.67
CA ARG A 305 19.63 10.99 8.67
C ARG A 305 19.07 10.85 10.10
N SER A 306 19.51 9.84 10.85
CA SER A 306 19.25 9.76 12.29
C SER A 306 20.16 10.73 13.07
N SER A 307 19.76 11.99 13.16
CA SER A 307 20.54 13.04 13.83
C SER A 307 20.48 12.96 15.37
N ARG A 308 21.34 12.14 15.98
CA ARG A 308 21.67 12.24 17.42
C ARG A 308 23.18 12.10 17.68
N ASP A 309 23.71 13.17 18.29
CA ASP A 309 25.10 13.40 18.69
C ASP A 309 26.14 13.52 17.56
N GLY A 310 27.10 14.43 17.74
CA GLY A 310 28.06 14.92 16.74
C GLY A 310 29.47 14.37 16.92
N SER A 311 29.62 13.12 17.37
CA SER A 311 30.93 12.49 17.61
C SER A 311 31.17 11.29 16.68
N LEU A 312 32.16 11.42 15.78
CA LEU A 312 32.59 10.32 14.91
C LEU A 312 33.31 9.24 15.74
N PRO A 313 32.91 7.96 15.66
CA PRO A 313 33.66 6.87 16.28
C PRO A 313 35.02 6.66 15.59
N PRO A 314 36.05 6.18 16.31
CA PRO A 314 37.39 6.03 15.75
C PRO A 314 37.43 4.98 14.62
N ARG A 315 38.19 5.28 13.56
CA ARG A 315 38.35 4.39 12.40
C ARG A 315 39.02 3.08 12.82
N LEU A 316 38.41 1.95 12.43
CA LEU A 316 39.06 0.64 12.50
C LEU A 316 40.20 0.55 11.46
N PRO A 317 41.27 -0.22 11.73
CA PRO A 317 42.36 -0.42 10.79
C PRO A 317 41.90 -1.23 9.55
N PRO A 318 42.55 -1.08 8.39
CA PRO A 318 42.21 -1.79 7.17
C PRO A 318 42.62 -3.28 7.22
N CYS A 319 41.92 -4.08 6.42
CA CYS A 319 42.32 -5.42 6.00
C CYS A 319 43.04 -5.36 4.64
#